data_AF-A0A397UUH7-F1
#
_entry.id   AF-A0A397UUH7-F1
#
_cell.length_a   1.000
_cell.length_b   1.000
_cell.length_c   1.000
_cell.angle_alpha   90.00
_cell.angle_beta   90.00
_cell.angle_gamma   90.00
#
_symmetry.space_group_name_H-M   'P 1'
#
loop_
_entity.id
_entity.type
_entity.pdbx_description
1 polymer ?
#
loop_
_entity_poly.entity_id
_entity_poly.type
_entity_poly.pdbx_seq_one_letter_code
_entity_poly.pdbx_strand_id
1 'polypeptide(L)'
;MIQFQFGIFHHHLVLGLLSLQMPLCYIKKLISHDKITRRSRVTPEIEERRRKQQKFFDEHFNKDHISLELLEDFPSWLDNFGLKSLAPYFKDKKWQDIIEMNSEDLNNLGIRTQKIQNFLLINFWHVRDYIASQKGTKLQPSKQLEMLINRKEFYENNYDKTINYELLENFPMWLEGLGLKHLTRYFEGKRWEEIIEMDWQALDVLGIESRLIRGKLVSHFWKIKRDIAAKKGITLPGKGESRKRELTVEEKEIVAQREKLYKDNYINNINYKLLEGSIITYI
;
A
#
# COMPACT_ATOMS: atom_id res chain seq x y z
N MET A 1 56.94 33.68 38.11
CA MET A 1 56.55 33.03 39.38
C MET A 1 55.07 32.68 39.28
N ILE A 2 54.73 31.53 38.70
CA ILE A 2 53.36 30.99 38.65
C ILE A 2 53.50 29.48 38.85
N GLN A 3 52.99 28.99 39.97
CA GLN A 3 53.07 27.59 40.39
C GLN A 3 52.06 26.73 39.64
N PHE A 4 52.55 25.62 39.10
CA PHE A 4 51.78 24.46 38.67
C PHE A 4 51.37 23.65 39.91
N GLN A 5 50.09 23.32 40.05
CA GLN A 5 49.65 22.22 40.90
C GLN A 5 49.08 21.10 40.04
N PHE A 6 49.78 19.96 40.09
CA PHE A 6 49.30 18.64 39.67
C PHE A 6 48.36 18.09 40.76
N GLY A 7 47.22 17.54 40.34
CA GLY A 7 46.40 16.65 41.14
C GLY A 7 46.13 15.37 40.35
N ILE A 8 46.65 14.24 40.84
CA ILE A 8 46.36 12.88 40.38
C ILE A 8 45.76 12.09 41.56
N PHE A 9 44.86 11.16 41.22
CA PHE A 9 44.21 10.09 42.02
C PHE A 9 42.91 10.50 42.73
N HIS A 10 41.78 9.79 42.62
CA HIS A 10 41.58 8.35 42.57
C HIS A 10 40.36 7.89 41.72
N HIS A 11 40.54 6.75 41.05
CA HIS A 11 39.49 5.86 40.57
C HIS A 11 38.61 5.31 41.71
N HIS A 12 37.29 5.41 41.56
CA HIS A 12 36.36 4.34 41.94
C HIS A 12 35.11 4.37 41.04
N LEU A 13 34.92 3.27 40.32
CA LEU A 13 33.64 2.62 40.02
C LEU A 13 32.44 3.50 39.63
N VAL A 14 32.26 3.73 38.32
CA VAL A 14 30.92 3.82 37.71
C VAL A 14 30.91 2.89 36.50
N LEU A 15 30.74 1.59 36.77
CA LEU A 15 30.20 0.65 35.80
C LEU A 15 28.69 0.89 35.75
N GLY A 16 28.23 1.52 34.69
CA GLY A 16 26.81 1.67 34.43
C GLY A 16 26.49 2.98 33.74
N LEU A 17 26.62 3.00 32.40
CA LEU A 17 25.83 3.77 31.42
C LEU A 17 26.61 3.92 30.11
N LEU A 18 26.85 2.80 29.43
CA LEU A 18 27.02 2.79 27.98
C LEU A 18 26.14 1.68 27.40
N SER A 19 24.84 1.77 27.69
CA SER A 19 23.81 1.08 26.93
C SER A 19 23.26 2.03 25.87
N LEU A 20 23.55 1.71 24.61
CA LEU A 20 22.65 1.90 23.47
C LEU A 20 22.17 3.35 23.20
N GLN A 21 22.94 4.08 22.40
CA GLN A 21 22.38 5.11 21.53
C GLN A 21 22.40 4.62 20.08
N MET A 22 21.66 3.54 19.86
CA MET A 22 21.19 3.14 18.53
C MET A 22 19.70 3.51 18.46
N PRO A 23 19.26 4.33 17.49
CA PRO A 23 17.85 4.66 17.34
C PRO A 23 16.99 3.39 17.19
N LEU A 24 15.95 3.28 18.01
CA LEU A 24 14.93 2.21 17.97
C LEU A 24 14.21 2.06 16.60
N CYS A 25 14.48 2.95 15.63
CA CYS A 25 14.01 2.81 14.26
C CYS A 25 14.80 1.77 13.44
N TYR A 26 16.01 1.36 13.87
CA TYR A 26 16.84 0.42 13.11
C TYR A 26 16.57 -1.06 13.46
N ILE A 27 16.18 -1.37 14.71
CA ILE A 27 15.89 -2.76 15.14
C ILE A 27 14.54 -3.26 14.59
N LYS A 28 13.58 -2.37 14.29
CA LYS A 28 12.35 -2.75 13.57
C LYS A 28 12.61 -3.18 12.12
N LYS A 29 13.75 -2.83 11.53
CA LYS A 29 14.09 -3.19 10.15
C LYS A 29 14.62 -4.62 10.05
N LEU A 30 15.36 -5.11 11.06
CA LEU A 30 15.88 -6.48 11.11
C LEU A 30 14.86 -7.53 11.58
N ILE A 31 13.85 -7.15 12.36
CA ILE A 31 12.72 -8.04 12.73
C ILE A 31 11.62 -8.05 11.64
N SER A 32 11.74 -7.23 10.58
CA SER A 32 10.76 -7.17 9.47
C SER A 32 11.04 -8.13 8.32
N HIS A 33 12.22 -8.73 8.24
CA HIS A 33 12.56 -9.62 7.12
C HIS A 33 12.07 -11.06 7.29
N ASP A 34 11.57 -11.42 8.48
CA ASP A 34 11.03 -12.76 8.76
C ASP A 34 9.49 -12.87 8.63
N LYS A 35 8.84 -11.86 8.02
CA LYS A 35 7.37 -11.82 7.84
C LYS A 35 6.88 -12.04 6.40
N ILE A 36 7.77 -12.35 5.45
CA ILE A 36 7.43 -12.34 4.00
C ILE A 36 6.81 -13.67 3.49
N THR A 37 6.65 -14.68 4.35
CA THR A 37 5.98 -15.95 3.99
C THR A 37 4.68 -16.25 4.74
N ARG A 38 4.32 -15.49 5.78
CA ARG A 38 2.96 -15.59 6.32
C ARG A 38 2.06 -14.69 5.48
N ARG A 39 1.39 -15.29 4.49
CA ARG A 39 -0.02 -14.93 4.24
C ARG A 39 -0.66 -14.98 5.62
N SER A 40 -0.70 -13.85 6.33
CA SER A 40 -1.50 -13.73 7.55
C SER A 40 -2.86 -14.22 7.10
N ARG A 41 -3.29 -15.39 7.59
CA ARG A 41 -4.69 -15.76 7.48
C ARG A 41 -5.42 -14.52 7.95
N VAL A 42 -6.23 -13.94 7.07
CA VAL A 42 -7.10 -12.86 7.49
C VAL A 42 -7.91 -13.50 8.62
N THR A 43 -7.62 -13.11 9.85
CA THR A 43 -8.33 -13.68 10.98
C THR A 43 -9.79 -13.22 10.85
N PRO A 44 -10.76 -14.01 11.33
CA PRO A 44 -12.14 -13.58 11.37
C PRO A 44 -12.30 -12.18 11.98
N GLU A 45 -11.45 -11.82 12.95
CA GLU A 45 -11.37 -10.48 13.55
C GLU A 45 -10.98 -9.37 12.55
N ILE A 46 -9.98 -9.60 11.68
CA ILE A 46 -9.57 -8.60 10.67
C ILE A 46 -10.69 -8.42 9.64
N GLU A 47 -11.31 -9.52 9.21
CA GLU A 47 -12.40 -9.44 8.24
C GLU A 47 -13.64 -8.76 8.83
N GLU A 48 -13.96 -9.04 10.10
CA GLU A 48 -15.04 -8.38 10.83
C GLU A 48 -14.74 -6.89 11.02
N ARG A 49 -13.50 -6.52 11.37
CA ARG A 49 -13.10 -5.11 11.43
C ARG A 49 -13.28 -4.41 10.09
N ARG A 50 -12.91 -5.06 8.97
CA ARG A 50 -13.13 -4.51 7.61
C ARG A 50 -14.60 -4.33 7.28
N ARG A 51 -15.45 -5.31 7.63
CA ARG A 51 -16.90 -5.20 7.43
C ARG A 51 -17.48 -4.05 8.23
N LYS A 52 -17.08 -3.89 9.50
CA LYS A 52 -17.50 -2.76 10.34
C LYS A 52 -17.03 -1.43 9.76
N GLN A 53 -15.78 -1.35 9.29
CA GLN A 53 -15.26 -0.15 8.64
C GLN A 53 -16.03 0.17 7.35
N GLN A 54 -16.28 -0.83 6.49
CA GLN A 54 -17.03 -0.63 5.25
C GLN A 54 -18.47 -0.18 5.53
N LYS A 55 -19.16 -0.84 6.46
CA LYS A 55 -20.50 -0.46 6.88
C LYS A 55 -20.53 0.98 7.40
N PHE A 56 -19.56 1.34 8.22
CA PHE A 56 -19.40 2.71 8.71
C PHE A 56 -19.18 3.71 7.56
N PHE A 57 -18.39 3.36 6.54
CA PHE A 57 -18.23 4.18 5.34
C PHE A 57 -19.54 4.38 4.59
N ASP A 58 -20.28 3.31 4.36
CA ASP A 58 -21.53 3.36 3.62
C ASP A 58 -22.60 4.20 4.37
N GLU A 59 -22.60 4.15 5.71
CA GLU A 59 -23.55 4.87 6.56
C GLU A 59 -23.21 6.37 6.73
N HIS A 60 -21.92 6.72 6.80
CA HIS A 60 -21.49 8.07 7.20
C HIS A 60 -20.72 8.86 6.13
N PHE A 61 -20.34 8.22 5.03
CA PHE A 61 -19.53 8.81 3.95
C PHE A 61 -20.12 8.48 2.57
N ASN A 62 -21.44 8.63 2.43
CA ASN A 62 -22.06 8.64 1.12
C ASN A 62 -21.90 10.04 0.50
N LYS A 63 -21.82 10.10 -0.83
CA LYS A 63 -21.76 11.36 -1.59
C LYS A 63 -22.87 12.35 -1.19
N ASP A 64 -24.03 11.81 -0.82
CA ASP A 64 -25.21 12.60 -0.46
C ASP A 64 -25.33 12.89 1.05
N HIS A 65 -24.50 12.24 1.89
CA HIS A 65 -24.57 12.38 3.34
C HIS A 65 -23.21 12.18 4.01
N ILE A 66 -22.68 13.25 4.61
CA ILE A 66 -21.48 13.22 5.45
C ILE A 66 -21.85 13.70 6.85
N SER A 67 -21.66 12.84 7.86
CA SER A 67 -21.90 13.22 9.25
C SER A 67 -20.78 14.13 9.76
N LEU A 68 -21.04 15.44 9.79
CA LEU A 68 -20.09 16.46 10.25
C LEU A 68 -19.76 16.34 11.74
N GLU A 69 -20.66 15.76 12.54
CA GLU A 69 -20.45 15.51 13.97
C GLU A 69 -19.24 14.60 14.23
N LEU A 70 -18.93 13.68 13.31
CA LEU A 70 -17.76 12.82 13.40
C LEU A 70 -16.44 13.58 13.28
N LEU A 71 -16.43 14.77 12.66
CA LEU A 71 -15.23 15.58 12.51
C LEU A 71 -14.86 16.32 13.80
N GLU A 72 -15.81 16.50 14.73
CA GLU A 72 -15.54 17.05 16.05
C GLU A 72 -14.58 16.14 16.84
N ASP A 73 -14.68 14.82 16.66
CA ASP A 73 -13.69 13.84 17.12
C ASP A 73 -12.81 13.37 15.94
N PHE A 74 -11.98 14.29 15.43
CA PHE A 74 -11.08 14.03 14.31
C PHE A 74 -10.15 12.80 14.50
N PRO A 75 -9.61 12.51 15.71
CA PRO A 75 -8.91 11.25 15.97
C PRO A 75 -9.76 10.00 15.71
N SER A 76 -11.01 9.98 16.16
CA SER A 76 -11.93 8.87 15.88
C SER A 76 -12.30 8.80 14.39
N TRP A 77 -12.52 9.95 13.75
CA TRP A 77 -12.70 10.04 12.30
C TRP A 77 -11.56 9.33 11.55
N LEU A 78 -10.30 9.61 11.90
CA LEU A 78 -9.12 8.95 11.33
C LEU A 78 -9.05 7.44 11.62
N ASP A 79 -9.49 6.99 12.80
CA ASP A 79 -9.46 5.58 13.18
C ASP A 79 -10.38 4.71 12.29
N ASN A 80 -11.49 5.29 11.81
CA ASN A 80 -12.38 4.61 10.86
C ASN A 80 -11.68 4.26 9.54
N PHE A 81 -10.69 5.07 9.13
CA PHE A 81 -9.82 4.80 7.99
C PHE A 81 -8.62 3.89 8.32
N GLY A 82 -8.47 3.48 9.58
CA GLY A 82 -7.26 2.82 10.08
C GLY A 82 -6.05 3.76 10.12
N LEU A 83 -6.28 5.07 10.18
CA LEU A 83 -5.26 6.12 10.17
C LEU A 83 -5.12 6.81 11.55
N LYS A 84 -5.59 6.18 12.63
CA LYS A 84 -5.47 6.72 14.00
C LYS A 84 -4.06 7.16 14.38
N SER A 85 -3.04 6.48 13.87
CA SER A 85 -1.63 6.83 14.10
C SER A 85 -1.24 8.21 13.56
N LEU A 86 -2.07 8.82 12.70
CA LEU A 86 -1.88 10.17 12.20
C LEU A 86 -2.51 11.25 13.10
N ALA A 87 -3.40 10.89 14.03
CA ALA A 87 -4.10 11.85 14.89
C ALA A 87 -3.15 12.80 15.66
N PRO A 88 -1.99 12.36 16.17
CA PRO A 88 -1.06 13.26 16.87
C PRO A 88 -0.54 14.43 16.03
N TYR A 89 -0.52 14.32 14.69
CA TYR A 89 -0.09 15.41 13.80
C TYR A 89 -1.12 16.55 13.70
N PHE A 90 -2.34 16.33 14.18
CA PHE A 90 -3.47 17.26 14.09
C PHE A 90 -3.97 17.77 15.45
N LYS A 91 -3.34 17.36 16.55
CA LYS A 91 -3.84 17.56 17.93
C LYS A 91 -4.16 19.02 18.31
N ASP A 92 -3.48 19.98 17.70
CA ASP A 92 -3.60 21.41 18.01
C ASP A 92 -4.37 22.17 16.91
N LYS A 93 -5.12 21.47 16.07
CA LYS A 93 -5.81 22.03 14.91
C LYS A 93 -7.30 21.71 14.96
N LYS A 94 -8.12 22.69 14.58
CA LYS A 94 -9.55 22.47 14.44
C LYS A 94 -9.83 21.73 13.13
N TRP A 95 -10.85 20.87 13.09
CA TRP A 95 -11.15 20.09 11.89
C TRP A 95 -11.46 20.97 10.67
N GLN A 96 -12.05 22.15 10.89
CA GLN A 96 -12.30 23.15 9.84
C GLN A 96 -11.00 23.60 9.18
N ASP A 97 -9.93 23.81 9.96
CA ASP A 97 -8.61 24.17 9.41
C ASP A 97 -7.95 22.97 8.73
N ILE A 98 -8.20 21.76 9.24
CA ILE A 98 -7.62 20.52 8.70
C ILE A 98 -8.15 20.22 7.29
N ILE A 99 -9.46 20.35 7.06
CA ILE A 99 -10.04 20.05 5.74
C ILE A 99 -9.66 21.07 4.66
N GLU A 100 -9.14 22.24 5.04
CA GLU A 100 -8.61 23.23 4.11
C GLU A 100 -7.15 23.01 3.73
N MET A 101 -6.47 22.06 4.37
CA MET A 101 -5.06 21.76 4.08
C MET A 101 -4.82 21.28 2.65
N ASN A 102 -3.68 21.69 2.11
CA ASN A 102 -3.13 21.21 0.85
C ASN A 102 -2.00 20.19 1.07
N SER A 103 -1.36 19.76 -0.02
CA SER A 103 -0.27 18.77 0.02
C SER A 103 0.97 19.26 0.78
N GLU A 104 1.28 20.56 0.71
CA GLU A 104 2.40 21.19 1.40
C GLU A 104 2.14 21.27 2.91
N ASP A 105 0.92 21.62 3.32
CA ASP A 105 0.52 21.61 4.72
C ASP A 105 0.69 20.22 5.36
N LEU A 106 0.22 19.17 4.68
CA LEU A 106 0.37 17.79 5.14
C LEU A 106 1.85 17.37 5.21
N ASN A 107 2.67 17.82 4.26
CA ASN A 107 4.11 17.58 4.27
C ASN A 107 4.80 18.27 5.45
N ASN A 108 4.42 19.51 5.75
CA ASN A 108 4.91 20.29 6.88
C ASN A 108 4.53 19.67 8.22
N LEU A 109 3.39 18.97 8.28
CA LEU A 109 3.00 18.13 9.43
C LEU A 109 3.76 16.80 9.51
N GLY A 110 4.65 16.48 8.57
CA GLY A 110 5.41 15.23 8.57
C GLY A 110 4.68 14.05 7.93
N ILE A 111 3.50 14.27 7.34
CA ILE A 111 2.75 13.24 6.59
C ILE A 111 3.32 13.20 5.17
N ARG A 112 4.47 12.54 4.98
CA ARG A 112 5.23 12.58 3.71
C ARG A 112 4.81 11.54 2.67
N THR A 113 4.00 10.56 3.05
CA THR A 113 3.60 9.48 2.14
C THR A 113 2.55 9.98 1.16
N GLN A 114 2.89 10.15 -0.12
CA GLN A 114 1.98 10.66 -1.16
C GLN A 114 0.64 9.92 -1.21
N LYS A 115 0.65 8.59 -1.01
CA LYS A 115 -0.58 7.79 -0.97
C LYS A 115 -1.52 8.22 0.16
N ILE A 116 -0.98 8.51 1.34
CA ILE A 116 -1.74 8.98 2.51
C ILE A 116 -2.19 10.42 2.28
N GLN A 117 -1.32 11.29 1.76
CA GLN A 117 -1.68 12.67 1.44
C GLN A 117 -2.85 12.71 0.44
N ASN A 118 -2.73 12.02 -0.70
CA ASN A 118 -3.80 11.95 -1.70
C ASN A 118 -5.11 11.43 -1.10
N PHE A 119 -5.01 10.41 -0.24
CA PHE A 119 -6.17 9.88 0.46
C PHE A 119 -6.85 10.94 1.33
N LEU A 120 -6.10 11.65 2.17
CA LEU A 120 -6.62 12.71 3.02
C LEU A 120 -7.22 13.86 2.19
N LEU A 121 -6.50 14.36 1.18
CA LEU A 121 -6.94 15.46 0.32
C LEU A 121 -8.25 15.16 -0.41
N ILE A 122 -8.44 13.92 -0.91
CA ILE A 122 -9.71 13.50 -1.51
C ILE A 122 -10.85 13.55 -0.48
N ASN A 123 -10.62 13.02 0.72
CA ASN A 123 -11.65 13.01 1.77
C ASN A 123 -11.97 14.43 2.27
N PHE A 124 -10.96 15.27 2.47
CA PHE A 124 -11.12 16.67 2.84
C PHE A 124 -11.92 17.44 1.79
N TRP A 125 -11.68 17.16 0.50
CA TRP A 125 -12.47 17.74 -0.57
C TRP A 125 -13.93 17.28 -0.52
N HIS A 126 -14.22 15.99 -0.33
CA HIS A 126 -15.60 15.53 -0.20
C HIS A 126 -16.34 16.21 0.95
N VAL A 127 -15.67 16.40 2.10
CA VAL A 127 -16.25 17.15 3.23
C VAL A 127 -16.57 18.60 2.84
N ARG A 128 -15.62 19.30 2.20
CA ARG A 128 -15.82 20.68 1.76
C ARG A 128 -16.93 20.81 0.72
N ASP A 129 -16.94 19.93 -0.28
CA ASP A 129 -17.95 19.88 -1.33
C ASP A 129 -19.35 19.64 -0.75
N TYR A 130 -19.45 18.71 0.22
CA TYR A 130 -20.69 18.49 0.97
C TYR A 130 -21.14 19.76 1.71
N ILE A 131 -20.26 20.41 2.49
CA ILE A 131 -20.58 21.66 3.20
C ILE A 131 -21.01 22.78 2.23
N ALA A 132 -20.36 22.89 1.07
CA ALA A 132 -20.70 23.86 0.04
C ALA A 132 -22.08 23.58 -0.56
N SER A 133 -22.40 22.32 -0.85
CA SER A 133 -23.70 21.93 -1.41
C SER A 133 -24.86 22.20 -0.45
N GLN A 134 -24.67 22.00 0.86
CA GLN A 134 -25.64 22.38 1.89
C GLN A 134 -25.92 23.90 1.90
N LYS A 135 -24.96 24.71 1.45
CA LYS A 135 -25.10 26.17 1.31
C LYS A 135 -25.60 26.60 -0.07
N GLY A 136 -25.96 25.66 -0.96
CA GLY A 136 -26.33 25.95 -2.34
C GLY A 136 -25.17 26.47 -3.21
N THR A 137 -23.93 26.22 -2.77
CA THR A 137 -22.71 26.62 -3.48
C THR A 137 -22.04 25.41 -4.12
N LYS A 138 -21.38 25.62 -5.26
CA LYS A 138 -20.61 24.58 -5.95
C LYS A 138 -19.12 24.88 -5.83
N LEU A 139 -18.37 23.97 -5.21
CA LEU A 139 -16.91 24.05 -5.20
C LEU A 139 -16.33 23.43 -6.45
N GLN A 140 -15.20 23.96 -6.89
CA GLN A 140 -14.40 23.38 -7.97
C GLN A 140 -13.12 22.82 -7.37
N PRO A 141 -12.79 21.54 -7.60
CA PRO A 141 -11.52 20.99 -7.16
C PRO A 141 -10.35 21.69 -7.87
N SER A 142 -9.20 21.75 -7.20
CA SER A 142 -7.97 22.13 -7.91
C SER A 142 -7.65 21.08 -8.99
N LYS A 143 -6.96 21.48 -10.08
CA LYS A 143 -6.63 20.56 -11.18
C LYS A 143 -5.94 19.26 -10.71
N GLN A 144 -5.03 19.36 -9.74
CA GLN A 144 -4.35 18.18 -9.19
C GLN A 144 -5.33 17.25 -8.48
N LEU A 145 -6.25 17.82 -7.70
CA LEU A 145 -7.25 17.08 -6.94
C LEU A 145 -8.32 16.48 -7.86
N GLU A 146 -8.73 17.21 -8.89
CA GLU A 146 -9.61 16.72 -9.95
C GLU A 146 -9.00 15.48 -10.63
N MET A 147 -7.72 15.51 -10.97
CA MET A 147 -7.02 14.33 -11.51
C MET A 147 -7.04 13.13 -10.56
N LEU A 148 -6.91 13.37 -9.24
CA LEU A 148 -6.96 12.31 -8.23
C LEU A 148 -8.37 11.71 -8.09
N ILE A 149 -9.39 12.56 -8.07
CA ILE A 149 -10.81 12.16 -8.02
C ILE A 149 -11.15 11.35 -9.27
N ASN A 150 -10.86 11.88 -10.45
CA ASN A 150 -11.13 11.22 -11.73
C ASN A 150 -10.43 9.86 -11.81
N ARG A 151 -9.19 9.76 -11.32
CA ARG A 151 -8.46 8.47 -11.27
C ARG A 151 -9.11 7.47 -10.32
N LYS A 152 -9.60 7.91 -9.16
CA LYS A 152 -10.31 7.08 -8.19
C LYS A 152 -11.63 6.58 -8.78
N GLU A 153 -12.45 7.48 -9.32
CA GLU A 153 -13.73 7.14 -9.94
C GLU A 153 -13.55 6.20 -11.13
N PHE A 154 -12.58 6.49 -12.00
CA PHE A 154 -12.22 5.59 -13.10
C PHE A 154 -11.89 4.19 -12.58
N TYR A 155 -11.06 4.08 -11.54
CA TYR A 155 -10.70 2.78 -10.98
C TYR A 155 -11.91 2.03 -10.40
N GLU A 156 -12.75 2.72 -9.63
CA GLU A 156 -13.94 2.12 -9.02
C GLU A 156 -14.91 1.59 -10.07
N ASN A 157 -15.19 2.38 -11.10
CA ASN A 157 -16.17 2.05 -12.14
C ASN A 157 -15.69 0.98 -13.13
N ASN A 158 -14.37 0.78 -13.26
CA ASN A 158 -13.81 -0.15 -14.25
C ASN A 158 -13.22 -1.43 -13.66
N TYR A 159 -12.84 -1.45 -12.36
CA TYR A 159 -12.13 -2.60 -11.76
C TYR A 159 -12.67 -3.06 -10.41
N ASP A 160 -13.37 -2.21 -9.66
CA ASP A 160 -13.75 -2.52 -8.28
C ASP A 160 -15.23 -2.85 -8.13
N LYS A 161 -16.10 -1.91 -8.46
CA LYS A 161 -17.57 -2.05 -8.36
C LYS A 161 -18.12 -2.89 -9.52
N THR A 162 -17.61 -2.64 -10.72
CA THR A 162 -18.03 -3.28 -11.96
C THR A 162 -16.82 -3.66 -12.80
N ILE A 163 -16.93 -4.75 -13.56
CA ILE A 163 -15.94 -5.14 -14.56
C ILE A 163 -16.33 -4.53 -15.90
N ASN A 164 -15.55 -3.57 -16.39
CA ASN A 164 -15.74 -3.03 -17.74
C ASN A 164 -15.09 -3.98 -18.76
N TYR A 165 -15.91 -4.78 -19.45
CA TYR A 165 -15.44 -5.76 -20.44
C TYR A 165 -14.95 -5.11 -21.74
N GLU A 166 -15.53 -3.99 -22.16
CA GLU A 166 -15.06 -3.23 -23.34
C GLU A 166 -13.64 -2.71 -23.11
N LEU A 167 -13.37 -2.20 -21.90
CA LEU A 167 -12.02 -1.81 -21.52
C LEU A 167 -11.08 -3.02 -21.44
N LEU A 168 -11.55 -4.16 -20.93
CA LEU A 168 -10.76 -5.38 -20.80
C LEU A 168 -10.34 -5.97 -22.17
N GLU A 169 -11.22 -5.89 -23.17
CA GLU A 169 -10.92 -6.26 -24.55
C GLU A 169 -9.75 -5.42 -25.10
N ASN A 170 -9.68 -4.14 -24.73
CA ASN A 170 -8.50 -3.30 -24.93
C ASN A 170 -7.48 -3.44 -23.78
N PHE A 171 -6.88 -4.62 -23.66
CA PHE A 171 -6.00 -4.97 -22.55
C PHE A 171 -4.85 -3.97 -22.27
N PRO A 172 -4.18 -3.35 -23.27
CA PRO A 172 -3.23 -2.27 -23.03
C PRO A 172 -3.80 -1.08 -22.26
N MET A 173 -5.00 -0.60 -22.64
CA MET A 173 -5.70 0.49 -21.94
C MET A 173 -6.18 0.04 -20.55
N TRP A 174 -6.62 -1.21 -20.43
CA TRP A 174 -6.96 -1.81 -19.15
C TRP A 174 -5.77 -1.82 -18.18
N LEU A 175 -4.54 -2.12 -18.64
CA LEU A 175 -3.33 -2.01 -17.83
C LEU A 175 -2.97 -0.57 -17.48
N GLU A 176 -3.18 0.38 -18.40
CA GLU A 176 -2.94 1.80 -18.15
C GLU A 176 -3.77 2.33 -16.99
N GLY A 177 -5.06 1.99 -16.91
CA GLY A 177 -5.91 2.38 -15.79
C GLY A 177 -5.48 1.78 -14.44
N LEU A 178 -4.77 0.64 -14.45
CA LEU A 178 -4.14 0.07 -13.25
C LEU A 178 -2.80 0.73 -12.88
N GLY A 179 -2.30 1.65 -13.71
CA GLY A 179 -0.96 2.23 -13.62
C GLY A 179 0.15 1.25 -14.02
N LEU A 180 -0.16 0.26 -14.86
CA LEU A 180 0.72 -0.84 -15.26
C LEU A 180 1.00 -0.86 -16.77
N LYS A 181 0.85 0.28 -17.45
CA LYS A 181 1.06 0.44 -18.91
C LYS A 181 2.41 -0.12 -19.41
N HIS A 182 3.47 -0.01 -18.60
CA HIS A 182 4.79 -0.51 -18.95
C HIS A 182 4.85 -2.05 -19.12
N LEU A 183 3.83 -2.78 -18.66
CA LEU A 183 3.76 -4.23 -18.79
C LEU A 183 3.13 -4.70 -20.11
N THR A 184 2.55 -3.80 -20.91
CA THR A 184 1.82 -4.16 -22.13
C THR A 184 2.63 -5.07 -23.06
N ARG A 185 3.93 -4.81 -23.22
CA ARG A 185 4.83 -5.61 -24.08
C ARG A 185 4.89 -7.10 -23.73
N TYR A 186 4.65 -7.48 -22.47
CA TYR A 186 4.69 -8.87 -22.04
C TYR A 186 3.44 -9.67 -22.45
N PHE A 187 2.40 -8.97 -22.92
CA PHE A 187 1.12 -9.55 -23.31
C PHE A 187 0.85 -9.39 -24.82
N GLU A 188 1.85 -8.97 -25.59
CA GLU A 188 1.70 -8.80 -27.04
C GLU A 188 1.34 -10.12 -27.72
N GLY A 189 0.37 -10.05 -28.64
CA GLY A 189 -0.15 -11.22 -29.36
C GLY A 189 -1.04 -12.16 -28.53
N LYS A 190 -1.33 -11.86 -27.26
CA LYS A 190 -2.21 -12.68 -26.41
C LYS A 190 -3.60 -12.09 -26.32
N ARG A 191 -4.61 -12.96 -26.31
CA ARG A 191 -5.99 -12.55 -26.05
C ARG A 191 -6.24 -12.36 -24.55
N TRP A 192 -7.11 -11.43 -24.19
CA TRP A 192 -7.40 -11.15 -22.79
C TRP A 192 -7.96 -12.37 -22.04
N GLU A 193 -8.71 -13.24 -22.71
CA GLU A 193 -9.24 -14.49 -22.13
C GLU A 193 -8.11 -15.44 -21.70
N GLU A 194 -7.03 -15.50 -22.49
CA GLU A 194 -5.84 -16.29 -22.15
C GLU A 194 -5.08 -15.65 -20.98
N ILE A 195 -5.03 -14.31 -20.96
CA ILE A 195 -4.31 -13.55 -19.94
C ILE A 195 -4.96 -13.70 -18.56
N ILE A 196 -6.29 -13.64 -18.45
CA ILE A 196 -6.97 -13.79 -17.15
C ILE A 196 -6.87 -15.21 -16.57
N GLU A 197 -6.50 -16.20 -17.38
CA GLU A 197 -6.21 -17.55 -16.91
C GLU A 197 -4.80 -17.74 -16.38
N MET A 198 -3.92 -16.75 -16.56
CA MET A 198 -2.56 -16.80 -16.04
C MET A 198 -2.54 -16.76 -14.52
N ASP A 199 -1.78 -17.67 -13.93
CA ASP A 199 -1.45 -17.68 -12.52
C ASP A 199 -0.16 -16.91 -12.24
N TRP A 200 0.32 -16.99 -11.00
CA TRP A 200 1.49 -16.25 -10.58
C TRP A 200 2.78 -16.75 -11.27
N GLN A 201 2.83 -18.02 -11.64
CA GLN A 201 3.99 -18.64 -12.29
C GLN A 201 4.00 -18.36 -13.78
N ALA A 202 2.85 -18.41 -14.46
CA ALA A 202 2.73 -18.00 -15.85
C ALA A 202 3.17 -16.54 -16.06
N LEU A 203 2.75 -15.63 -15.16
CA LEU A 203 3.22 -14.24 -15.18
C LEU A 203 4.73 -14.11 -14.87
N ASP A 204 5.31 -15.03 -14.09
CA ASP A 204 6.77 -15.10 -13.93
C ASP A 204 7.41 -15.39 -15.27
N VAL A 205 7.02 -16.48 -15.91
CA VAL A 205 7.60 -16.96 -17.18
C VAL A 205 7.57 -15.83 -18.24
N LEU A 206 6.51 -15.02 -18.28
CA LEU A 206 6.42 -13.83 -19.14
C LEU A 206 7.41 -12.69 -18.85
N GLY A 207 8.18 -12.76 -17.76
CA GLY A 207 9.17 -11.76 -17.37
C GLY A 207 8.67 -10.71 -16.38
N ILE A 208 7.49 -10.89 -15.77
CA ILE A 208 6.97 -9.96 -14.75
C ILE A 208 7.52 -10.35 -13.39
N GLU A 209 8.77 -10.00 -13.11
CA GLU A 209 9.49 -10.48 -11.93
C GLU A 209 8.85 -10.07 -10.60
N SER A 210 8.33 -8.84 -10.52
CA SER A 210 7.79 -8.27 -9.28
C SER A 210 6.60 -9.07 -8.74
N ARG A 211 6.83 -9.75 -7.61
CA ARG A 211 5.80 -10.48 -6.84
C ARG A 211 4.57 -9.62 -6.52
N LEU A 212 4.77 -8.34 -6.20
CA LEU A 212 3.69 -7.42 -5.87
C LEU A 212 2.81 -7.12 -7.09
N ILE A 213 3.42 -6.89 -8.25
CA ILE A 213 2.72 -6.64 -9.51
C ILE A 213 1.93 -7.88 -9.92
N ARG A 214 2.57 -9.06 -9.93
CA ARG A 214 1.88 -10.31 -10.28
C ARG A 214 0.72 -10.61 -9.34
N GLY A 215 0.92 -10.44 -8.03
CA GLY A 215 -0.14 -10.59 -7.03
C GLY A 215 -1.32 -9.62 -7.26
N LYS A 216 -1.04 -8.39 -7.68
CA LYS A 216 -2.07 -7.41 -8.07
C LYS A 216 -2.82 -7.87 -9.32
N LEU A 217 -2.13 -8.27 -10.38
CA LEU A 217 -2.73 -8.77 -11.63
C LEU A 217 -3.63 -9.99 -11.40
N VAL A 218 -3.10 -11.03 -10.74
CA VAL A 218 -3.87 -12.25 -10.40
C VAL A 218 -5.10 -11.92 -9.56
N SER A 219 -5.02 -10.90 -8.69
CA SER A 219 -6.19 -10.44 -7.93
C SER A 219 -7.29 -9.89 -8.82
N HIS A 220 -6.95 -9.09 -9.82
CA HIS A 220 -7.91 -8.55 -10.78
C HIS A 220 -8.43 -9.64 -11.72
N PHE A 221 -7.57 -10.54 -12.20
CA PHE A 221 -7.97 -11.68 -13.02
C PHE A 221 -8.98 -12.56 -12.27
N TRP A 222 -8.75 -12.82 -10.99
CA TRP A 222 -9.69 -13.58 -10.17
C TRP A 222 -11.05 -12.89 -10.03
N LYS A 223 -11.07 -11.56 -9.88
CA LYS A 223 -12.34 -10.79 -9.86
C LYS A 223 -13.10 -10.95 -11.17
N ILE A 224 -12.42 -10.82 -12.32
CA ILE A 224 -13.02 -11.01 -13.65
C ILE A 224 -13.60 -12.42 -13.77
N LYS A 225 -12.84 -13.46 -13.41
CA LYS A 225 -13.30 -14.85 -13.49
C LYS A 225 -14.52 -15.12 -12.62
N ARG A 226 -14.60 -14.51 -11.43
CA ARG A 226 -15.78 -14.58 -10.57
C ARG A 226 -16.99 -13.90 -11.19
N ASP A 227 -16.82 -12.73 -11.80
CA ASP A 227 -17.91 -12.03 -12.49
C ASP A 227 -18.43 -12.85 -13.68
N ILE A 228 -17.53 -13.39 -14.51
CA ILE A 228 -17.89 -14.29 -15.64
C ILE A 228 -18.63 -15.54 -15.14
N ALA A 229 -18.15 -16.18 -14.07
CA ALA A 229 -18.81 -17.35 -13.49
C ALA A 229 -20.19 -17.02 -12.93
N ALA A 230 -20.32 -15.91 -12.21
CA ALA A 230 -21.60 -15.44 -11.66
C ALA A 230 -22.63 -15.19 -12.77
N LYS A 231 -22.23 -14.56 -13.89
CA LYS A 231 -23.08 -14.37 -15.07
C LYS A 231 -23.55 -15.68 -15.70
N LYS A 232 -22.81 -16.78 -15.51
CA LYS A 232 -23.18 -18.14 -15.93
C LYS A 232 -23.95 -18.93 -14.87
N GLY A 233 -24.29 -18.32 -13.72
CA GLY A 233 -24.94 -19.00 -12.60
C GLY A 233 -24.01 -19.95 -11.82
N ILE A 234 -22.69 -19.83 -11.99
CA ILE A 234 -21.69 -20.69 -11.32
C ILE A 234 -21.09 -19.92 -10.13
N THR A 235 -21.09 -20.54 -8.95
CA THR A 235 -20.42 -19.98 -7.77
C THR A 235 -18.99 -20.49 -7.67
N LEU A 236 -18.00 -19.60 -7.81
CA LEU A 236 -16.59 -19.92 -7.57
C LEU A 236 -16.24 -19.79 -6.09
N PRO A 237 -15.31 -20.63 -5.58
CA PRO A 237 -14.86 -20.55 -4.20
C PRO A 237 -14.08 -19.26 -3.91
N GLY A 238 -13.85 -18.97 -2.63
CA GLY A 238 -13.07 -17.80 -2.21
C GLY A 238 -11.63 -17.82 -2.76
N LYS A 239 -10.98 -16.65 -2.85
CA LYS A 239 -9.61 -16.46 -3.40
C LYS A 239 -8.52 -17.32 -2.73
N GLY A 240 -8.81 -17.96 -1.59
CA GLY A 240 -7.89 -18.86 -0.89
C GLY A 240 -7.95 -20.32 -1.33
N GLU A 241 -8.98 -20.71 -2.08
CA GLU A 241 -9.29 -22.10 -2.44
C GLU A 241 -8.99 -22.42 -3.91
N SER A 242 -8.42 -21.48 -4.67
CA SER A 242 -8.04 -21.74 -6.05
C SER A 242 -7.01 -22.89 -6.10
N ARG A 243 -7.39 -23.96 -6.79
CA ARG A 243 -6.52 -25.12 -7.02
C ARG A 243 -5.25 -24.65 -7.72
N LYS A 244 -4.08 -25.06 -7.21
CA LYS A 244 -2.82 -24.87 -7.92
C LYS A 244 -2.93 -25.64 -9.24
N ARG A 245 -2.81 -24.95 -10.38
CA ARG A 245 -2.64 -25.61 -11.67
C ARG A 245 -1.33 -26.39 -11.62
N GLU A 246 -1.32 -27.56 -12.23
CA GLU A 246 -0.09 -28.31 -12.44
C GLU A 246 0.72 -27.65 -13.57
N LEU A 247 1.96 -27.28 -13.26
CA LEU A 247 2.90 -26.70 -14.23
C LEU A 247 3.40 -27.78 -15.19
N THR A 248 3.66 -27.39 -16.45
CA THR A 248 4.38 -28.25 -17.40
C THR A 248 5.82 -28.49 -16.92
N VAL A 249 6.49 -29.50 -17.46
CA VAL A 249 7.89 -29.81 -17.11
C VAL A 249 8.80 -28.63 -17.42
N GLU A 250 8.61 -27.99 -18.57
CA GLU A 250 9.36 -26.81 -19.00
C GLU A 250 9.09 -25.59 -18.09
N GLU A 251 7.83 -25.33 -17.73
CA GLU A 251 7.47 -24.26 -16.79
C GLU A 251 8.11 -24.48 -15.42
N LYS A 252 8.14 -25.73 -14.93
CA LYS A 252 8.81 -26.09 -13.67
C LYS A 252 10.31 -25.82 -13.74
N GLU A 253 10.95 -26.16 -14.85
CA GLU A 253 12.38 -25.95 -15.04
C GLU A 253 12.75 -24.46 -15.08
N ILE A 254 11.99 -23.64 -15.83
CA ILE A 254 12.19 -22.19 -15.89
C ILE A 254 12.04 -21.56 -14.49
N VAL A 255 10.99 -21.95 -13.75
CA VAL A 255 10.77 -21.45 -12.38
C VAL A 255 11.93 -21.86 -11.47
N ALA A 256 12.38 -23.11 -11.54
CA ALA A 256 13.50 -23.60 -10.73
C ALA A 256 14.83 -22.88 -11.04
N GLN A 257 15.12 -22.65 -12.33
CA GLN A 257 16.32 -21.91 -12.75
C GLN A 257 16.32 -20.47 -12.23
N ARG A 258 15.17 -19.77 -12.31
CA ARG A 258 15.05 -18.41 -11.77
C ARG A 258 15.15 -18.38 -10.26
N GLU A 259 14.48 -19.30 -9.55
CA GLU A 259 14.59 -19.38 -8.10
C GLU A 259 16.03 -19.59 -7.63
N LYS A 260 16.80 -20.40 -8.37
CA LYS A 260 18.23 -20.57 -8.13
C LYS A 260 18.98 -19.24 -8.33
N LEU A 261 18.78 -18.59 -9.46
CA LEU A 261 19.43 -17.29 -9.77
C LEU A 261 19.07 -16.20 -8.74
N TYR A 262 17.83 -16.18 -8.24
CA TYR A 262 17.42 -15.26 -7.17
C TYR A 262 18.13 -15.55 -5.85
N LYS A 263 18.26 -16.83 -5.46
CA LYS A 263 18.97 -17.21 -4.23
C LYS A 263 20.45 -16.82 -4.32
N ASP A 264 21.08 -17.09 -5.45
CA ASP A 264 22.49 -16.80 -5.67
C ASP A 264 22.74 -15.27 -5.61
N ASN A 265 21.92 -14.48 -6.32
CA ASN A 265 22.00 -13.01 -6.28
C ASN A 265 21.73 -12.43 -4.89
N TYR A 266 20.78 -13.00 -4.15
CA TYR A 266 20.45 -12.55 -2.79
C TYR A 266 21.60 -12.82 -1.82
N ILE A 267 22.21 -14.00 -1.87
CA ILE A 267 23.39 -14.36 -1.07
C ILE A 267 24.55 -13.42 -1.38
N ASN A 268 24.80 -13.14 -2.66
CA ASN A 268 25.87 -12.23 -3.07
C ASN A 268 25.65 -10.80 -2.56
N ASN A 269 24.41 -10.31 -2.58
CA ASN A 269 24.07 -8.96 -2.10
C ASN A 269 24.20 -8.85 -0.56
N ILE A 270 23.86 -9.90 0.18
CA ILE A 270 24.10 -9.96 1.64
C ILE A 270 25.60 -9.93 1.94
N ASN A 271 26.38 -10.76 1.24
CA ASN A 271 27.83 -10.82 1.45
C ASN A 271 28.51 -9.47 1.17
N TYR A 272 28.08 -8.76 0.13
CA TYR A 272 28.56 -7.41 -0.17
C TYR A 272 28.29 -6.42 0.98
N LYS A 273 27.08 -6.42 1.52
CA LYS A 273 26.70 -5.53 2.64
C LYS A 273 27.43 -5.86 3.93
N LEU A 274 27.73 -7.13 4.18
CA LEU A 274 28.52 -7.56 5.34
C LEU A 274 29.98 -7.13 5.21
N LEU A 275 30.55 -7.16 4.00
CA LEU A 275 31.90 -6.68 3.72
C LEU A 275 32.00 -5.15 3.86
N GLU A 276 31.07 -4.39 3.30
CA GLU A 276 31.04 -2.91 3.43
C GLU A 276 30.86 -2.47 4.89
N GLY A 277 30.01 -3.16 5.66
CA GLY A 277 29.85 -2.90 7.09
C GLY A 277 31.09 -3.23 7.93
N SER A 278 31.92 -4.18 7.48
CA SER A 278 33.13 -4.59 8.22
C SER A 278 34.31 -3.62 7.99
N ILE A 279 34.40 -3.00 6.82
CA ILE A 279 35.48 -2.06 6.48
C ILE A 279 35.37 -0.74 7.28
N ILE A 280 34.16 -0.33 7.65
CA ILE A 280 33.91 0.93 8.39
C ILE A 280 34.36 0.85 9.86
N THR A 281 34.57 -0.36 10.41
CA THR A 281 34.98 -0.52 11.82
C THR A 281 36.50 -0.43 12.05
N TYR A 282 37.30 -0.33 10.98
CA TYR A 282 38.77 -0.36 11.06
C TYR A 282 39.46 0.92 10.55
N ILE A 283 38.72 2.02 10.38
CA ILE A 283 39.23 3.36 10.06
C ILE A 283 38.85 4.30 11.20
#